data_AF-A0A0B8MYP7-F1
#
_entry.id   AF-A0A0B8MYP7-F1
#
_cell.length_a   1.000
_cell.length_b   1.000
_cell.length_c   1.000
_cell.angle_alpha   90.00
_cell.angle_beta   90.00
_cell.angle_gamma   90.00
#
_symmetry.space_group_name_H-M   'P 1'
#
loop_
_entity.id
_entity.type
_entity.pdbx_description
1 polymer ?
#
loop_
_entity_poly.entity_id
_entity_poly.type
_entity_poly.pdbx_seq_one_letter_code
_entity_poly.pdbx_strand_id
1 'polypeptide(L)'
;MASVSADVAHILKEITFEWGECYDTKDWARLRAILAENLSIDYSDVTGEKWADIGKDEFVSMVSDEGFVGDPLVDTQHFIGASKFERLSDIEIRKRSKRKDMGTQ
;
A
#
# COMPACT_ATOMS: atom_id res chain seq x y z
N MET A 1 11.36 20.39 6.33
CA MET A 1 10.41 19.27 6.41
C MET A 1 9.69 19.36 7.74
N ALA A 2 8.37 19.61 7.75
CA ALA A 2 7.61 19.60 8.99
C ALA A 2 7.51 18.16 9.52
N SER A 3 7.70 17.99 10.83
CA SER A 3 7.48 16.70 11.49
C SER A 3 6.01 16.33 11.45
N VAL A 4 5.69 15.08 11.13
CA VAL A 4 4.34 14.52 11.28
C VAL A 4 4.05 14.37 12.79
N SER A 5 2.89 14.82 13.26
CA SER A 5 2.50 14.67 14.66
C SER A 5 2.31 13.19 15.03
N ALA A 6 2.37 12.87 16.32
CA ALA A 6 2.22 11.50 16.79
C ALA A 6 0.87 10.89 16.38
N ASP A 7 -0.22 11.66 16.50
CA ASP A 7 -1.58 11.20 16.16
C ASP A 7 -1.72 10.91 14.66
N VAL A 8 -1.21 11.79 13.80
CA VAL A 8 -1.22 11.56 12.35
C VAL A 8 -0.36 10.34 11.99
N ALA A 9 0.80 10.18 12.64
CA ALA A 9 1.63 9.01 12.43
C ALA A 9 0.94 7.72 12.91
N HIS A 10 0.08 7.77 13.92
CA HIS A 10 -0.72 6.63 14.37
C HIS A 10 -1.79 6.26 13.35
N ILE A 11 -2.57 7.22 12.86
CA ILE A 11 -3.59 7.01 11.82
C ILE A 11 -2.98 6.38 10.57
N LEU A 12 -1.82 6.89 10.13
CA LEU A 12 -1.14 6.33 8.95
C LEU A 12 -0.64 4.90 9.17
N LYS A 13 -0.27 4.54 10.41
CA LYS A 13 0.08 3.15 10.75
C LYS A 13 -1.14 2.24 10.70
N GLU A 14 -2.29 2.70 11.21
CA GLU A 14 -3.56 1.95 11.13
C GLU A 14 -3.95 1.71 9.67
N ILE A 15 -3.97 2.74 8.83
CA ILE A 15 -4.28 2.59 7.40
C ILE A 15 -3.31 1.62 6.71
N THR A 16 -2.02 1.65 7.06
CA THR A 16 -1.05 0.71 6.50
C THR A 16 -1.31 -0.72 6.98
N PHE A 17 -1.66 -0.89 8.26
CA PHE A 17 -2.01 -2.19 8.82
C PHE A 17 -3.24 -2.76 8.11
N GLU A 18 -4.31 -1.95 7.98
CA GLU A 18 -5.51 -2.32 7.27
C GLU A 18 -5.20 -2.72 5.82
N TRP A 19 -4.35 -1.95 5.11
CA TRP A 19 -3.93 -2.30 3.76
C TRP A 19 -3.27 -3.68 3.68
N GLY A 20 -2.31 -3.98 4.57
CA GLY A 20 -1.63 -5.28 4.57
C GLY A 20 -2.58 -6.43 4.92
N GLU A 21 -3.37 -6.24 5.97
CA GLU A 21 -4.32 -7.25 6.45
C GLU A 21 -5.39 -7.56 5.38
N CYS A 22 -5.87 -6.56 4.64
CA CYS A 22 -6.84 -6.79 3.57
C CYS A 22 -6.29 -7.70 2.47
N TYR A 23 -5.01 -7.57 2.12
CA TYR A 23 -4.39 -8.46 1.13
C TYR A 23 -4.23 -9.87 1.70
N ASP A 24 -3.73 -9.97 2.93
CA ASP A 24 -3.44 -11.25 3.58
C ASP A 24 -4.71 -12.06 3.84
N THR A 25 -5.83 -11.41 4.17
CA THR A 25 -7.13 -12.07 4.36
C THR A 25 -8.03 -12.05 3.12
N LYS A 26 -7.55 -11.48 2.00
CA LYS A 26 -8.32 -11.28 0.76
C LYS A 26 -9.66 -10.55 0.98
N ASP A 27 -9.72 -9.61 1.93
CA ASP A 27 -10.91 -8.80 2.20
C ASP A 27 -10.92 -7.54 1.31
N TRP A 28 -11.42 -7.73 0.09
CA TRP A 28 -11.46 -6.68 -0.93
C TRP A 28 -12.48 -5.58 -0.63
N ALA A 29 -13.51 -5.85 0.19
CA ALA A 29 -14.48 -4.83 0.58
C ALA A 29 -13.87 -3.87 1.60
N ARG A 30 -13.15 -4.42 2.58
CA ARG A 30 -12.36 -3.65 3.55
C ARG A 30 -11.25 -2.86 2.88
N LEU A 31 -10.57 -3.43 1.87
CA LEU A 31 -9.58 -2.70 1.07
C LEU A 31 -10.21 -1.46 0.41
N ARG A 32 -11.33 -1.62 -0.31
CA ARG A 32 -12.02 -0.50 -0.97
C ARG A 32 -12.38 0.64 -0.01
N ALA A 33 -12.69 0.33 1.25
CA ALA A 33 -13.11 1.33 2.23
C ALA A 33 -11.98 2.27 2.69
N ILE A 34 -10.71 1.84 2.57
CA ILE A 34 -9.55 2.63 3.05
C ILE A 34 -8.81 3.35 1.91
N LEU A 35 -9.10 3.03 0.65
CA LEU A 35 -8.44 3.63 -0.51
C LEU A 35 -9.01 5.02 -0.81
N ALA A 36 -8.15 5.90 -1.35
CA ALA A 36 -8.60 7.09 -2.05
C ALA A 36 -9.41 6.73 -3.30
N GLU A 37 -10.26 7.63 -3.79
CA GLU A 37 -11.07 7.39 -5.00
C GLU A 37 -10.21 7.05 -6.22
N ASN A 38 -9.08 7.74 -6.36
CA ASN A 38 -8.06 7.45 -7.36
C ASN A 38 -6.70 7.27 -6.72
N LEU A 39 -5.87 6.43 -7.33
CA LEU A 39 -4.54 6.09 -6.87
C LEU A 39 -3.49 6.41 -7.94
N SER A 40 -2.28 6.74 -7.48
CA SER A 40 -1.08 6.70 -8.32
C SER A 40 -0.26 5.48 -7.94
N ILE A 41 -0.04 4.59 -8.90
CA ILE A 41 0.67 3.32 -8.73
C ILE A 41 1.88 3.32 -9.66
N ASP A 42 3.07 3.05 -9.11
CA ASP A 42 4.32 3.01 -9.86
C ASP A 42 4.98 1.64 -9.69
N TYR A 43 4.79 0.78 -10.69
CA TYR A 43 5.41 -0.54 -10.79
C TYR A 43 6.53 -0.56 -11.85
N SER A 44 7.09 0.60 -12.21
CA SER A 44 8.11 0.71 -13.26
C SER A 44 9.32 -0.19 -12.99
N ASP A 45 9.67 -0.40 -11.72
CA ASP A 45 10.79 -1.26 -11.29
C ASP A 45 10.48 -2.77 -11.37
N VAL A 46 9.22 -3.18 -11.50
CA VAL A 46 8.78 -4.59 -11.44
C VAL A 46 8.15 -5.06 -12.76
N THR A 47 7.18 -4.32 -13.29
CA THR A 47 6.46 -4.66 -14.53
C THR A 47 6.69 -3.65 -15.66
N GLY A 48 7.32 -2.51 -15.36
CA GLY A 48 7.46 -1.40 -16.32
C GLY A 48 6.20 -0.52 -16.42
N GLU A 49 5.15 -0.85 -15.68
CA GLU A 49 3.88 -0.14 -15.74
C GLU A 49 3.77 0.96 -14.69
N LYS A 50 3.01 1.99 -15.04
CA LYS A 50 2.76 3.14 -14.17
C LYS A 50 1.41 3.75 -14.49
N TRP A 51 0.63 4.00 -13.46
CA TRP A 51 -0.67 4.64 -13.54
C TRP A 51 -0.68 5.89 -12.66
N ALA A 52 -0.98 7.04 -13.25
CA ALA A 52 -1.04 8.30 -12.50
C ALA A 52 -2.39 8.49 -11.79
N ASP A 53 -3.46 7.88 -12.29
CA ASP A 53 -4.84 8.11 -11.87
C ASP A 53 -5.70 6.86 -12.19
N ILE A 54 -5.53 5.78 -11.41
CA ILE A 54 -6.36 4.57 -11.50
C ILE A 54 -7.48 4.63 -10.47
N GLY A 55 -8.72 4.34 -10.87
CA GLY A 55 -9.86 4.33 -9.96
C GLY A 55 -9.75 3.18 -8.94
N LYS A 56 -10.23 3.38 -7.71
CA LYS A 56 -10.11 2.39 -6.63
C LYS A 56 -10.71 1.02 -7.00
N ASP A 57 -11.81 1.00 -7.73
CA ASP A 57 -12.46 -0.27 -8.12
C ASP A 57 -11.66 -1.02 -9.17
N GLU A 58 -11.04 -0.30 -10.10
CA GLU A 58 -10.12 -0.87 -11.10
C GLU A 58 -8.86 -1.40 -10.42
N PHE A 59 -8.28 -0.63 -9.49
CA PHE A 59 -7.15 -1.08 -8.69
C PHE A 59 -7.48 -2.34 -7.88
N VAL A 60 -8.64 -2.38 -7.21
CA VAL A 60 -9.04 -3.56 -6.44
C VAL A 60 -9.29 -4.75 -7.35
N SER A 61 -9.91 -4.56 -8.52
CA SER A 61 -10.06 -5.62 -9.52
C SER A 61 -8.72 -6.22 -9.91
N MET A 62 -7.71 -5.38 -10.20
CA MET A 62 -6.36 -5.80 -10.56
C MET A 62 -5.72 -6.66 -9.46
N VAL A 63 -5.75 -6.20 -8.21
CA VAL A 63 -5.04 -6.93 -7.13
C VAL A 63 -5.80 -8.17 -6.66
N SER A 64 -7.13 -8.20 -6.81
CA SER A 64 -7.96 -9.37 -6.49
C SER A 64 -8.00 -10.44 -7.59
N ASP A 65 -7.32 -10.23 -8.72
CA ASP A 65 -7.26 -11.18 -9.82
C ASP A 65 -6.54 -12.47 -9.40
N GLU A 66 -7.01 -13.62 -9.91
CA GLU A 66 -6.37 -14.93 -9.65
C GLU A 66 -4.93 -15.00 -10.21
N GLY A 67 -4.61 -14.22 -11.24
CA GLY A 67 -3.24 -14.05 -11.73
C GLY A 67 -2.35 -13.18 -10.83
N PHE A 68 -2.89 -12.63 -9.74
CA PHE A 68 -2.18 -11.80 -8.77
C PHE A 68 -2.31 -12.39 -7.35
N VAL A 69 -2.65 -11.58 -6.34
CA VAL A 69 -2.81 -12.08 -4.95
C VAL A 69 -4.21 -12.64 -4.68
N GLY A 70 -5.10 -12.64 -5.67
CA GLY A 70 -6.47 -13.13 -5.55
C GLY A 70 -6.59 -14.66 -5.49
N ASP A 71 -5.59 -15.39 -5.96
CA ASP A 71 -5.61 -16.86 -6.04
C ASP A 71 -5.91 -17.48 -4.66
N PRO A 72 -6.98 -18.30 -4.52
CA PRO A 72 -7.31 -18.97 -3.26
C PRO A 72 -6.25 -19.96 -2.78
N LEU A 73 -5.31 -20.36 -3.62
CA LEU A 73 -4.18 -21.23 -3.28
C LEU A 73 -2.92 -20.46 -2.84
N VAL A 74 -2.97 -19.13 -2.84
CA VAL A 74 -1.85 -18.27 -2.45
C VAL A 74 -2.13 -17.61 -1.10
N ASP A 75 -1.33 -17.95 -0.11
CA ASP A 75 -1.28 -17.26 1.18
C ASP A 75 -0.15 -16.22 1.19
N THR A 76 -0.40 -15.05 1.78
CA THR A 76 0.57 -13.95 1.85
C THR A 76 0.72 -13.41 3.27
N GLN A 77 1.84 -12.74 3.50
CA GLN A 77 2.01 -11.85 4.64
C GLN A 77 2.68 -10.55 4.19
N HIS A 78 1.94 -9.45 4.22
CA HIS A 78 2.44 -8.11 3.91
C HIS A 78 3.15 -7.52 5.13
N PHE A 79 4.33 -8.07 5.45
CA PHE A 79 5.05 -7.75 6.68
C PHE A 79 5.66 -6.33 6.68
N ILE A 80 4.97 -5.39 7.33
CA ILE A 80 5.39 -3.98 7.39
C ILE A 80 6.41 -3.75 8.51
N GLY A 81 7.68 -3.58 8.13
CA GLY A 81 8.75 -3.23 9.06
C GLY A 81 8.79 -1.75 9.50
N ALA A 82 9.94 -1.37 10.06
CA ALA A 82 10.17 0.00 10.54
C ALA A 82 9.87 1.05 9.47
N SER A 83 9.05 2.03 9.84
CA SER A 83 8.52 3.06 8.94
C SER A 83 8.85 4.46 9.44
N LYS A 84 9.12 5.38 8.52
CA LYS A 84 9.22 6.82 8.76
C LYS A 84 8.22 7.59 7.92
N PHE A 85 7.79 8.74 8.41
CA PHE A 85 6.80 9.60 7.77
C PHE A 85 7.39 10.98 7.50
N GLU A 86 7.01 11.55 6.35
CA GLU A 86 7.49 12.86 5.91
C GLU A 86 6.31 13.62 5.33
N ARG A 87 6.01 14.80 5.90
CA ARG A 87 4.97 15.68 5.38
C ARG A 87 5.49 16.40 4.14
N LEU A 88 4.79 16.24 3.02
CA LEU A 88 5.11 16.89 1.73
C LEU A 88 4.27 18.14 1.52
N SER A 89 3.00 18.10 1.93
CA SER A 89 2.06 19.23 1.89
C SER A 89 1.03 19.14 3.03
N ASP A 90 -0.07 19.89 2.96
CA ASP A 90 -1.16 19.79 3.94
C ASP A 90 -2.03 18.56 3.77
N ILE A 91 -2.04 17.98 2.56
CA ILE A 91 -2.88 16.82 2.20
C ILE A 91 -2.05 15.59 1.81
N GLU A 92 -0.71 15.71 1.80
CA GLU A 92 0.19 14.66 1.33
C GLU A 92 1.26 14.32 2.38
N ILE A 93 1.29 13.05 2.76
CA ILE A 93 2.31 12.49 3.64
C ILE A 93 2.88 11.25 2.97
N ARG A 94 4.21 11.19 2.92
CA ARG A 94 4.93 10.04 2.39
C ARG A 94 5.41 9.14 3.52
N LYS A 95 4.95 7.89 3.51
CA LYS A 95 5.51 6.80 4.30
C LYS A 95 6.67 6.16 3.56
N ARG A 96 7.78 5.89 4.25
CA ARG A 96 8.85 5.03 3.75
C ARG A 96 9.13 3.93 4.77
N SER A 97 8.97 2.68 4.35
CA SER A 97 9.45 1.52 5.11
C SER A 97 10.95 1.32 4.83
N LYS A 98 11.69 0.80 5.81
CA LYS A 98 13.06 0.32 5.58
C LYS A 98 13.03 -0.68 4.42
N ARG A 99 13.77 -0.41 3.35
CA ARG A 99 14.06 -1.43 2.34
C ARG A 99 14.84 -2.54 3.03
N LYS A 100 14.45 -3.79 2.77
CA LYS A 100 15.35 -4.91 2.96
C LYS A 100 16.44 -4.73 1.91
N ASP A 101 17.69 -4.52 2.32
CA ASP A 101 18.79 -4.70 1.38
C ASP A 101 18.73 -6.17 0.97
N MET A 102 18.32 -6.41 -0.27
CA MET A 102 18.48 -7.70 -0.94
C MET A 102 19.96 -7.79 -1.32
N GLY A 103 20.84 -7.80 -0.31
CA GLY A 103 22.23 -8.16 -0.52
C GLY A 103 22.24 -9.53 -1.20
N THR A 104 22.91 -9.61 -2.35
CA THR A 104 23.25 -10.89 -2.99
C THR A 104 23.86 -11.79 -1.93
N GLN A 105 23.10 -12.80 -1.50
CA GLN A 105 23.66 -13.99 -0.86
C GLN A 105 24.22 -14.90 -1.94
#